data_AF-A0A0F8V7Q9-F1
#
_entry.id   AF-A0A0F8V7Q9-F1
#
_cell.length_a   1.000
_cell.length_b   1.000
_cell.length_c   1.000
_cell.angle_alpha   90.00
_cell.angle_beta   90.00
_cell.angle_gamma   90.00
#
_symmetry.space_group_name_H-M   'P 1'
#
loop_
_entity.id
_entity.type
_entity.pdbx_description
1 polymer ?
#
loop_
_entity_poly.entity_id
_entity_poly.type
_entity_poly.pdbx_seq_one_letter_code
_entity_poly.pdbx_strand_id
1 'polypeptide(L)'
;MRLVKNKIEHNGSGSVTLIPEEPEDMWHAYNLICPGDLLYASAIRRVTTTGATGATSSSRVRLTLEIRVKNLDFDPQNSQLHVSGQIVNETQHTKIGQHHTLDLELNRQFTLEKGSGADDDGTGWDSVAVEALKDAVDEGGNRRAEAVAVIMQEGIAHICFIGQFRTILKQKVEMSVPRKRQGGGGDHDKGMSKFYQVTLDTLLRHMEFNTSLTSMTNDAVRPVLLASPGLVVVHSASGYLHSLTEVLQSPTVKAMLSDTKHARETKLMDEFEEQLRKETNRATYGPREVESAVDQGAVGRGGGVLIISNRLFRSQDVTERKRWVSLVDRVRDVEGGEVRVLSSEHEKDDMDSDSGQ
;
A
#
# COMPACT_ATOMS: atom_id res chain seq x y z
N MET A 1 3.76 11.22 1.02
CA MET A 1 3.46 12.01 2.23
C MET A 1 4.32 13.23 2.23
N ARG A 2 3.76 14.37 2.62
CA ARG A 2 4.54 15.58 2.83
C ARG A 2 5.06 15.64 4.26
N LEU A 3 6.37 15.75 4.40
CA LEU A 3 7.05 15.94 5.68
C LEU A 3 6.96 17.40 6.11
N VAL A 4 6.40 17.66 7.30
CA VAL A 4 6.25 19.02 7.84
C VAL A 4 7.35 19.32 8.85
N LYS A 5 7.63 18.36 9.75
CA LYS A 5 8.66 18.48 10.78
C LYS A 5 9.33 17.14 10.98
N ASN A 6 10.65 17.15 11.08
CA ASN A 6 11.45 15.99 11.42
C ASN A 6 12.31 16.32 12.66
N LYS A 7 12.08 15.59 13.76
CA LYS A 7 12.83 15.70 15.01
C LYS A 7 13.23 14.30 15.49
N ILE A 8 13.94 13.57 14.64
CA ILE A 8 14.53 12.28 15.01
C ILE A 8 15.90 12.55 15.66
N GLU A 9 16.08 12.08 16.89
CA GLU A 9 17.34 12.16 17.63
C GLU A 9 18.24 10.96 17.29
N HIS A 10 19.54 11.09 17.56
CA HIS A 10 20.53 10.03 17.28
C HIS A 10 20.35 8.79 18.16
N ASN A 11 19.60 8.90 19.27
CA ASN A 11 19.27 7.78 20.15
C ASN A 11 18.10 6.92 19.62
N GLY A 12 17.50 7.28 18.47
CA GLY A 12 16.34 6.58 17.92
C GLY A 12 15.00 6.99 18.56
N SER A 13 14.97 7.98 19.45
CA SER A 13 13.71 8.65 19.83
C SER A 13 13.43 9.84 18.94
N GLY A 14 12.17 10.25 18.88
CA GLY A 14 11.82 11.49 18.22
C GLY A 14 10.40 11.53 17.70
N SER A 15 10.08 12.66 17.08
CA SER A 15 8.76 12.90 16.50
C SER A 15 8.86 13.40 15.06
N VAL A 16 7.90 12.98 14.26
CA VAL A 16 7.76 13.36 12.86
C VAL A 16 6.32 13.78 12.60
N THR A 17 6.14 14.96 11.98
CA THR A 17 4.83 15.47 11.57
C THR A 17 4.67 15.27 10.07
N LEU A 18 3.63 14.53 9.67
CA LEU A 18 3.35 14.14 8.30
C LEU A 18 1.96 14.60 7.87
N ILE A 19 1.81 14.88 6.57
CA ILE A 19 0.52 15.11 5.91
C ILE A 19 0.40 14.06 4.80
N PRO A 20 -0.58 13.15 4.88
CA PRO A 20 -0.88 12.23 3.80
C PRO A 20 -1.68 12.98 2.72
N GLU A 21 -1.17 13.03 1.50
CA GLU A 21 -1.78 13.76 0.38
C GLU A 21 -2.51 12.82 -0.57
N GLU A 22 -2.00 11.58 -0.69
CA GLU A 22 -2.53 10.57 -1.60
C GLU A 22 -3.06 9.33 -0.86
N PRO A 23 -3.98 8.54 -1.44
CA PRO A 23 -4.46 7.30 -0.83
C PRO A 23 -3.34 6.28 -0.49
N GLU A 24 -2.25 6.25 -1.26
CA GLU A 24 -1.08 5.39 -0.99
C GLU A 24 -0.31 5.84 0.27
N ASP A 25 -0.38 7.11 0.64
CA ASP A 25 0.23 7.60 1.87
C ASP A 25 -0.36 6.98 3.14
N MET A 26 -1.63 6.58 3.09
CA MET A 26 -2.26 5.89 4.22
C MET A 26 -1.69 4.49 4.41
N TRP A 27 -1.29 3.82 3.33
CA TRP A 27 -0.57 2.55 3.39
C TRP A 27 0.82 2.73 4.01
N HIS A 28 1.54 3.78 3.60
CA HIS A 28 2.83 4.11 4.21
C HIS A 28 2.69 4.47 5.69
N ALA A 29 1.68 5.26 6.07
CA ALA A 29 1.40 5.59 7.46
C ALA A 29 1.07 4.33 8.27
N TYR A 30 0.28 3.41 7.72
CA TYR A 30 0.00 2.12 8.32
C TYR A 30 1.30 1.36 8.61
N ASN A 31 2.19 1.24 7.61
CA ASN A 31 3.48 0.56 7.77
C ASN A 31 4.42 1.23 8.79
N LEU A 32 4.36 2.55 8.94
CA LEU A 32 5.24 3.31 9.82
C LEU A 32 4.79 3.24 11.30
N ILE A 33 3.48 3.28 11.54
CA ILE A 33 2.91 3.31 12.89
C ILE A 33 2.85 1.89 13.47
N CYS A 34 3.42 1.73 14.66
CA CYS A 34 3.45 0.47 15.40
C CYS A 34 2.67 0.56 16.72
N PRO A 35 2.16 -0.58 17.24
CA PRO A 35 1.68 -0.66 18.61
C PRO A 35 2.75 -0.19 19.60
N GLY A 36 2.36 0.60 20.59
CA GLY A 36 3.25 1.22 21.57
C GLY A 36 3.60 2.67 21.26
N ASP A 37 3.57 3.08 19.99
CA ASP A 37 3.89 4.44 19.57
C ASP A 37 2.88 5.47 20.10
N LEU A 38 3.30 6.74 20.16
CA LEU A 38 2.44 7.87 20.48
C LEU A 38 2.00 8.57 19.18
N LEU A 39 0.69 8.71 19.01
CA LEU A 39 0.10 9.35 17.84
C LEU A 39 -0.73 10.56 18.25
N TYR A 40 -0.40 11.71 17.66
CA TYR A 40 -1.10 12.98 17.87
C TYR A 40 -1.84 13.40 16.59
N ALA A 41 -3.17 13.43 16.64
CA ALA A 41 -3.99 13.82 15.49
C ALA A 41 -5.33 14.47 15.91
N SER A 42 -5.99 15.12 14.95
CA SER A 42 -7.32 15.70 15.17
C SER A 42 -8.39 14.60 15.13
N ALA A 43 -9.28 14.58 16.12
CA ALA A 43 -10.42 13.68 16.21
C ALA A 43 -11.73 14.46 16.32
N ILE A 44 -12.83 13.84 15.94
CA ILE A 44 -14.18 14.38 16.18
C ILE A 44 -14.86 13.49 17.21
N ARG A 45 -15.21 14.05 18.36
CA ARG A 45 -15.92 13.33 19.42
C ARG A 45 -17.32 13.87 19.59
N ARG A 46 -18.30 12.98 19.68
CA ARG A 46 -19.66 13.33 20.13
C ARG A 46 -19.63 13.46 21.66
N VAL A 47 -19.88 14.66 22.16
CA VAL A 47 -19.95 14.97 23.58
C VAL A 47 -21.42 15.13 23.96
N THR A 48 -21.86 14.34 24.93
CA THR A 48 -23.20 14.46 25.50
C THR A 48 -23.11 15.27 26.78
N THR A 49 -23.77 16.42 26.82
CA THR A 49 -23.85 17.30 27.99
C THR A 49 -25.22 17.18 28.62
N THR A 50 -25.26 16.77 29.87
CA THR A 50 -26.50 16.68 30.66
C THR A 50 -26.70 17.98 31.43
N GLY A 51 -27.80 18.69 31.13
CA GLY A 51 -28.16 19.93 31.84
C GLY A 51 -28.72 19.65 33.24
N ALA A 52 -28.79 20.70 34.07
CA ALA A 52 -29.31 20.61 35.44
C ALA A 52 -30.78 20.13 35.53
N THR A 53 -31.54 20.27 34.44
CA THR A 53 -32.93 19.79 34.30
C THR A 53 -33.04 18.34 33.83
N GLY A 54 -31.92 17.63 33.67
CA GLY A 54 -31.87 16.24 33.18
C GLY A 54 -31.93 16.11 31.64
N ALA A 55 -32.11 17.21 30.91
CA ALA A 55 -32.08 17.17 29.44
C ALA A 55 -30.66 16.91 28.91
N THR A 56 -30.51 15.89 28.09
CA THR A 56 -29.24 15.56 27.40
C THR A 56 -29.19 16.23 26.04
N SER A 57 -28.17 17.05 25.80
CA SER A 57 -27.85 17.58 24.47
C SER A 57 -26.57 16.94 23.96
N SER A 58 -26.48 16.66 22.66
CA SER A 58 -25.26 16.11 22.06
C SER A 58 -24.69 17.05 21.02
N SER A 59 -23.40 17.36 21.13
CA SER A 59 -22.65 18.19 20.17
C SER A 59 -21.43 17.42 19.67
N ARG A 60 -20.98 17.74 18.44
CA ARG A 60 -19.73 17.19 17.89
C ARG A 60 -18.63 18.23 18.09
N VAL A 61 -17.56 17.84 18.77
CA VAL A 61 -16.43 18.71 19.08
C VAL A 61 -15.19 18.14 18.41
N ARG A 62 -14.46 18.98 17.68
CA ARG A 62 -13.13 18.63 17.16
C ARG A 62 -12.10 18.85 18.27
N LEU A 63 -11.31 17.83 18.55
CA LEU A 63 -10.31 17.79 19.60
C LEU A 63 -9.00 17.31 19.00
N THR A 64 -7.88 17.65 19.61
CA THR A 64 -6.60 17.05 19.25
C THR A 64 -6.21 16.09 20.37
N LEU A 65 -6.09 14.81 20.02
CA LEU A 65 -5.84 13.75 20.96
C LEU A 65 -4.48 13.16 20.72
N GLU A 66 -3.83 12.81 21.81
CA GLU A 66 -2.61 12.02 21.85
C GLU A 66 -3.00 10.64 22.36
N ILE A 67 -2.77 9.60 21.55
CA ILE A 67 -3.06 8.23 21.93
C ILE A 67 -1.78 7.39 21.92
N ARG A 68 -1.68 6.46 22.87
CA ARG A 68 -0.77 5.33 22.77
C ARG A 68 -1.43 4.23 21.94
N VAL A 69 -0.82 3.93 20.79
CA VAL A 69 -1.36 3.01 19.80
C VAL A 69 -1.45 1.60 20.37
N LYS A 70 -2.61 0.96 20.23
CA LYS A 70 -2.87 -0.43 20.61
C LYS A 70 -3.05 -1.30 19.37
N ASN A 71 -4.01 -0.95 18.51
CA ASN A 71 -4.26 -1.66 17.26
C ASN A 71 -4.43 -0.68 16.10
N LEU A 72 -4.04 -1.13 14.91
CA LEU A 72 -4.26 -0.45 13.65
C LEU A 72 -5.19 -1.28 12.77
N ASP A 73 -6.10 -0.62 12.08
CA ASP A 73 -6.99 -1.22 11.09
C ASP A 73 -6.93 -0.36 9.81
N PHE A 74 -6.57 -0.99 8.71
CA PHE A 74 -6.40 -0.34 7.42
C PHE A 74 -7.38 -0.96 6.43
N ASP A 75 -8.21 -0.12 5.81
CA ASP A 75 -9.09 -0.51 4.72
C ASP A 75 -8.41 -0.18 3.38
N PRO A 76 -7.97 -1.19 2.60
CA PRO A 76 -7.31 -0.96 1.32
C PRO A 76 -8.21 -0.30 0.27
N GLN A 77 -9.51 -0.62 0.26
CA GLN A 77 -10.45 -0.16 -0.76
C GLN A 77 -10.74 1.33 -0.57
N ASN A 78 -11.00 1.74 0.67
CA ASN A 78 -11.27 3.13 1.00
C ASN A 78 -10.00 3.94 1.31
N SER A 79 -8.85 3.27 1.43
CA SER A 79 -7.57 3.85 1.85
C SER A 79 -7.74 4.66 3.15
N GLN A 80 -8.45 4.07 4.11
CA GLN A 80 -8.71 4.67 5.42
C GLN A 80 -7.91 3.93 6.49
N LEU A 81 -7.32 4.69 7.42
CA LEU A 81 -6.52 4.15 8.50
C LEU A 81 -7.14 4.55 9.85
N HIS A 82 -7.62 3.54 10.56
CA HIS A 82 -8.17 3.65 11.90
C HIS A 82 -7.13 3.21 12.93
N VAL A 83 -6.74 4.13 13.81
CA VAL A 83 -5.72 3.86 14.84
C VAL A 83 -6.38 3.90 16.20
N SER A 84 -6.53 2.74 16.83
CA SER A 84 -7.12 2.61 18.15
C SER A 84 -6.04 2.61 19.24
N GLY A 85 -6.32 3.29 20.35
CA GLY A 85 -5.36 3.46 21.42
C GLY A 85 -5.97 3.99 22.71
N GLN A 86 -5.11 4.23 23.68
CA GLN A 86 -5.46 4.85 24.96
C GLN A 86 -5.02 6.31 24.95
N ILE A 87 -5.91 7.22 25.36
CA ILE A 87 -5.62 8.65 25.42
C ILE A 87 -4.57 8.92 26.52
N VAL A 88 -3.52 9.64 26.16
CA VAL A 88 -2.42 10.03 27.05
C VAL A 88 -2.54 11.50 27.49
N ASN A 89 -3.15 12.36 26.67
CA ASN A 89 -3.34 13.77 27.01
C ASN A 89 -4.69 14.06 27.68
N GLU A 90 -4.71 15.03 28.61
CA GLU A 90 -5.96 15.53 29.18
C GLU A 90 -6.58 16.59 28.26
N THR A 91 -7.87 16.45 27.96
CA THR A 91 -8.63 17.50 27.28
C THR A 91 -9.91 17.82 28.05
N GLN A 92 -10.52 18.97 27.77
CA GLN A 92 -11.77 19.40 28.42
C GLN A 92 -12.91 18.37 28.31
N HIS A 93 -12.86 17.47 27.33
CA HIS A 93 -13.91 16.49 27.04
C HIS A 93 -13.43 15.03 27.09
N THR A 94 -12.16 14.78 27.41
CA THR A 94 -11.59 13.42 27.45
C THR A 94 -10.68 13.22 28.66
N LYS A 95 -10.82 12.06 29.31
CA LYS A 95 -9.96 11.66 30.42
C LYS A 95 -8.81 10.78 29.92
N ILE A 96 -7.66 10.91 30.57
CA ILE A 96 -6.51 10.03 30.35
C ILE A 96 -6.91 8.58 30.62
N GLY A 97 -6.38 7.66 29.81
CA GLY A 97 -6.64 6.22 29.88
C GLY A 97 -7.93 5.76 29.19
N GLN A 98 -8.79 6.66 28.73
CA GLN A 98 -9.94 6.27 27.91
C GLN A 98 -9.48 5.78 26.54
N HIS A 99 -10.15 4.74 26.03
CA HIS A 99 -9.92 4.28 24.67
C HIS A 99 -10.56 5.21 23.64
N HIS A 100 -9.85 5.45 22.54
CA HIS A 100 -10.35 6.17 21.39
C HIS A 100 -9.73 5.62 20.10
N THR A 101 -10.44 5.82 19.00
CA THR A 101 -9.96 5.51 17.65
C THR A 101 -9.79 6.81 16.90
N LEU A 102 -8.59 7.04 16.39
CA LEU A 102 -8.25 8.15 15.51
C LEU A 102 -8.42 7.71 14.07
N ASP A 103 -9.28 8.40 13.35
CA ASP A 103 -9.44 8.23 11.90
C ASP A 103 -8.48 9.20 11.21
N LEU A 104 -7.43 8.67 10.58
CA LEU A 104 -6.51 9.50 9.80
C LEU A 104 -7.15 9.88 8.47
N GLU A 105 -7.08 11.16 8.13
CA GLU A 105 -7.70 11.71 6.93
C GLU A 105 -6.65 12.30 5.98
N LEU A 106 -6.91 12.23 4.68
CA LEU A 106 -6.09 12.90 3.67
C LEU A 106 -6.06 14.41 3.91
N ASN A 107 -4.92 15.01 3.60
CA ASN A 107 -4.60 16.43 3.75
C ASN A 107 -4.71 16.96 5.20
N ARG A 108 -4.74 16.07 6.20
CA ARG A 108 -4.67 16.44 7.62
C ARG A 108 -3.37 15.97 8.24
N GLN A 109 -2.73 16.86 8.98
CA GLN A 109 -1.49 16.52 9.66
C GLN A 109 -1.74 15.57 10.84
N PHE A 110 -0.83 14.61 11.01
CA PHE A 110 -0.66 13.86 12.23
C PHE A 110 0.81 13.91 12.65
N THR A 111 1.08 13.73 13.94
CA THR A 111 2.45 13.61 14.45
C THR A 111 2.62 12.24 15.07
N LEU A 112 3.62 11.51 14.59
CA LEU A 112 4.03 10.22 15.11
C LEU A 112 5.27 10.43 15.98
N GLU A 113 5.21 9.94 17.20
CA GLU A 113 6.31 9.92 18.13
C GLU A 113 6.65 8.48 18.50
N LYS A 114 7.93 8.14 18.35
CA LYS A 114 8.49 6.84 18.71
C LYS A 114 9.51 7.05 19.81
N GLY A 115 9.34 6.33 20.92
CA GLY A 115 10.25 6.36 22.06
C GLY A 115 11.55 5.58 21.80
N SER A 116 12.62 5.97 22.47
CA SER A 116 13.84 5.16 22.62
C SER A 116 13.83 4.55 24.01
N GLY A 117 13.54 3.26 24.16
CA GLY A 117 13.54 2.65 25.48
C GLY A 117 13.64 1.13 25.51
N ALA A 118 14.43 0.64 26.48
CA ALA A 118 14.39 -0.75 26.94
C ALA A 118 13.14 -1.04 27.80
N ASP A 119 12.50 0.00 28.35
CA ASP A 119 11.32 -0.05 29.23
C ASP A 119 10.02 0.40 28.55
N ASP A 120 10.09 0.91 27.32
CA ASP A 120 8.95 1.39 26.54
C ASP A 120 8.70 0.36 25.41
N ASP A 121 7.48 -0.16 25.30
CA ASP A 121 7.08 -1.18 24.29
C ASP A 121 7.26 -0.70 22.82
N GLY A 122 7.72 0.54 22.63
CA GLY A 122 7.98 1.17 21.35
C GLY A 122 9.23 0.63 20.63
N THR A 123 9.09 0.44 19.33
CA THR A 123 10.21 0.28 18.40
C THR A 123 10.55 1.69 17.96
N GLY A 124 11.67 2.23 18.45
CA GLY A 124 12.12 3.59 18.11
C GLY A 124 12.27 3.82 16.61
N TRP A 125 12.78 4.98 16.23
CA TRP A 125 13.24 5.26 14.87
C TRP A 125 14.50 4.43 14.55
N ASP A 126 14.28 3.16 14.27
CA ASP A 126 15.31 2.27 13.72
C ASP A 126 15.57 2.55 12.24
N SER A 127 16.59 1.89 11.68
CA SER A 127 16.99 2.13 10.29
C SER A 127 15.87 1.83 9.30
N VAL A 128 15.07 0.80 9.59
CA VAL A 128 13.95 0.33 8.75
C VAL A 128 12.81 1.35 8.78
N ALA A 129 12.46 1.89 9.94
CA ALA A 129 11.45 2.93 10.09
C ALA A 129 11.89 4.25 9.46
N VAL A 130 13.18 4.60 9.55
CA VAL A 130 13.74 5.78 8.88
C VAL A 130 13.75 5.59 7.36
N GLU A 131 14.08 4.41 6.86
CA GLU A 131 13.99 4.08 5.44
C GLU A 131 12.54 4.08 4.95
N ALA A 132 11.63 3.47 5.70
CA ALA A 132 10.19 3.50 5.41
C ALA A 132 9.63 4.93 5.39
N LEU A 133 10.13 5.81 6.27
CA LEU A 133 9.78 7.23 6.28
C LEU A 133 10.29 7.93 5.02
N LYS A 134 11.53 7.66 4.58
CA LYS A 134 12.06 8.21 3.31
C LYS A 134 11.27 7.68 2.12
N ASP A 135 11.00 6.39 2.08
CA ASP A 135 10.16 5.75 1.07
C ASP A 135 8.74 6.31 1.04
N ALA A 136 8.25 6.85 2.16
CA ALA A 136 6.95 7.50 2.27
C ALA A 136 6.97 9.01 2.01
N VAL A 137 8.12 9.67 2.13
CA VAL A 137 8.30 11.11 1.87
C VAL A 137 9.02 11.27 0.54
N ASP A 138 8.26 11.41 -0.54
CA ASP A 138 8.84 11.64 -1.87
C ASP A 138 9.08 13.14 -2.03
N GLU A 139 10.33 13.56 -1.99
CA GLU A 139 10.73 14.93 -2.30
C GLU A 139 10.62 15.24 -3.81
N GLY A 140 10.46 14.23 -4.67
CA GLY A 140 10.46 14.34 -6.12
C GLY A 140 9.08 14.48 -6.80
N GLY A 141 7.96 14.29 -6.08
CA GLY A 141 6.61 14.41 -6.64
C GLY A 141 6.31 13.44 -7.79
N ASN A 142 7.00 12.30 -7.82
CA ASN A 142 7.01 11.34 -8.93
C ASN A 142 6.09 10.12 -8.69
N ARG A 143 5.37 10.07 -7.56
CA ARG A 143 4.42 8.98 -7.22
C ARG A 143 3.10 9.03 -7.99
N ARG A 144 3.16 9.20 -9.31
CA ARG A 144 2.00 8.91 -10.16
C ARG A 144 1.91 7.40 -10.36
N ALA A 145 0.70 6.87 -10.57
CA ALA A 145 0.52 5.50 -11.01
C ALA A 145 1.45 5.23 -12.21
N GLU A 146 2.32 4.24 -12.07
CA GLU A 146 3.35 3.94 -13.08
C GLU A 146 2.74 3.26 -14.30
N ALA A 147 1.64 2.52 -14.09
CA ALA A 147 0.83 1.97 -15.16
C ALA A 147 -0.65 1.77 -14.77
N VAL A 148 -1.50 1.72 -15.78
CA VAL A 148 -2.91 1.31 -15.66
C VAL A 148 -3.09 0.03 -16.46
N ALA A 149 -3.56 -1.02 -15.80
CA ALA A 149 -3.87 -2.30 -16.42
C ALA A 149 -5.39 -2.47 -16.54
N VAL A 150 -5.86 -2.84 -17.73
CA VAL A 150 -7.27 -3.18 -17.96
C VAL A 150 -7.34 -4.61 -18.43
N ILE A 151 -7.86 -5.48 -17.55
CA ILE A 151 -8.05 -6.91 -17.84
C ILE A 151 -9.52 -7.09 -18.17
N MET A 152 -9.83 -7.74 -19.29
CA MET A 152 -11.20 -7.84 -19.76
C MET A 152 -11.50 -9.17 -20.45
N GLN A 153 -12.74 -9.61 -20.28
CA GLN A 153 -13.39 -10.71 -20.99
C GLN A 153 -14.78 -10.24 -21.44
N GLU A 154 -15.47 -11.03 -22.28
CA GLU A 154 -16.86 -10.77 -22.65
C GLU A 154 -17.73 -10.55 -21.39
N GLY A 155 -18.18 -9.31 -21.22
CA GLY A 155 -19.09 -8.90 -20.14
C GLY A 155 -18.43 -8.55 -18.80
N ILE A 156 -17.11 -8.70 -18.64
CA ILE A 156 -16.42 -8.33 -17.39
C ILE A 156 -15.11 -7.62 -17.71
N ALA A 157 -14.87 -6.47 -17.09
CA ALA A 157 -13.58 -5.78 -17.11
C ALA A 157 -13.16 -5.31 -15.72
N HIS A 158 -11.88 -5.44 -15.42
CA HIS A 158 -11.23 -4.96 -14.21
C HIS A 158 -10.22 -3.87 -14.59
N ILE A 159 -10.38 -2.70 -13.98
CA ILE A 159 -9.48 -1.56 -14.17
C ILE A 159 -8.61 -1.44 -12.92
N CYS A 160 -7.32 -1.71 -13.08
CA CYS A 160 -6.32 -1.75 -12.02
C CYS A 160 -5.29 -0.65 -12.21
N PHE A 161 -4.93 0.04 -11.14
CA PHE A 161 -3.87 1.04 -11.11
C PHE A 161 -2.66 0.41 -10.43
N ILE A 162 -1.55 0.30 -11.14
CA ILE A 162 -0.30 -0.25 -10.64
C ILE A 162 0.54 0.94 -10.17
N GLY A 163 0.61 1.12 -8.85
CA GLY A 163 1.52 2.06 -8.20
C GLY A 163 2.85 1.40 -7.87
N GLN A 164 3.72 2.16 -7.20
CA GLN A 164 5.05 1.69 -6.79
C GLN A 164 4.99 0.62 -5.71
N PHE A 165 4.04 0.75 -4.77
CA PHE A 165 3.97 -0.10 -3.59
C PHE A 165 2.70 -0.94 -3.53
N ARG A 166 1.70 -0.66 -4.38
CA ARG A 166 0.46 -1.45 -4.45
C ARG A 166 -0.22 -1.39 -5.81
N THR A 167 -0.94 -2.46 -6.13
CA THR A 167 -1.91 -2.50 -7.23
C THR A 167 -3.30 -2.28 -6.65
N ILE A 168 -4.07 -1.33 -7.18
CA ILE A 168 -5.41 -1.01 -6.68
C ILE A 168 -6.42 -1.33 -7.77
N LEU A 169 -7.37 -2.23 -7.48
CA LEU A 169 -8.57 -2.37 -8.31
C LEU A 169 -9.45 -1.12 -8.13
N LYS A 170 -9.52 -0.27 -9.15
CA LYS A 170 -10.34 0.95 -9.10
C LYS A 170 -11.80 0.67 -9.37
N GLN A 171 -12.08 -0.18 -10.36
CA GLN A 171 -13.45 -0.46 -10.78
C GLN A 171 -13.57 -1.82 -11.46
N LYS A 172 -14.63 -2.53 -11.11
CA LYS A 172 -15.14 -3.68 -11.87
C LYS A 172 -16.33 -3.23 -12.72
N VAL A 173 -16.28 -3.50 -14.02
CA VAL A 173 -17.37 -3.29 -14.96
C VAL A 173 -17.94 -4.64 -15.32
N GLU A 174 -19.20 -4.88 -14.97
CA GLU A 174 -19.88 -6.14 -15.24
C GLU A 174 -21.18 -5.88 -16.03
N MET A 175 -21.32 -6.55 -17.18
CA MET A 175 -22.44 -6.40 -18.10
C MET A 175 -22.80 -7.75 -18.70
N SER A 176 -24.09 -8.09 -18.70
CA SER A 176 -24.58 -9.29 -19.38
C SER A 176 -24.54 -9.10 -20.89
N VAL A 177 -23.61 -9.76 -21.57
CA VAL A 177 -23.52 -9.78 -23.04
C VAL A 177 -24.29 -10.98 -23.59
N PRO A 178 -25.21 -10.78 -24.55
CA PRO A 178 -25.94 -11.89 -25.17
C PRO A 178 -25.00 -12.83 -25.92
N ARG A 179 -25.15 -14.14 -25.72
CA ARG A 179 -24.40 -15.16 -26.47
C ARG A 179 -24.72 -15.09 -27.96
N LYS A 180 -23.71 -15.28 -28.80
CA LYS A 180 -23.85 -15.36 -30.26
C LYS A 180 -24.74 -16.53 -30.66
N ARG A 181 -25.92 -16.25 -31.23
CA ARG A 181 -26.85 -17.27 -31.77
C ARG A 181 -26.57 -17.51 -33.25
N GLN A 182 -26.75 -18.75 -33.69
CA GLN A 182 -26.66 -19.12 -35.11
C GLN A 182 -27.85 -18.47 -35.85
N GLY A 183 -27.59 -17.44 -36.66
CA GLY A 183 -28.61 -16.74 -37.46
C GLY A 183 -28.80 -15.24 -37.17
N GLY A 184 -28.06 -14.65 -36.23
CA GLY A 184 -28.11 -13.20 -36.00
C GLY A 184 -27.11 -12.72 -34.94
N GLY A 185 -25.95 -12.23 -35.38
CA GLY A 185 -24.89 -11.69 -34.50
C GLY A 185 -25.12 -10.25 -34.05
N GLY A 186 -26.14 -9.56 -34.59
CA GLY A 186 -26.32 -8.12 -34.39
C GLY A 186 -26.55 -7.69 -32.92
N ASP A 187 -27.23 -8.49 -32.12
CA ASP A 187 -27.48 -8.16 -30.70
C ASP A 187 -26.25 -8.41 -29.83
N HIS A 188 -25.45 -9.43 -30.15
CA HIS A 188 -24.17 -9.67 -29.51
C HIS A 188 -23.19 -8.53 -29.82
N ASP A 189 -23.08 -8.13 -31.10
CA ASP A 189 -22.18 -7.05 -31.51
C ASP A 189 -22.58 -5.69 -30.89
N LYS A 190 -23.89 -5.43 -30.75
CA LYS A 190 -24.41 -4.25 -30.02
C LYS A 190 -24.10 -4.32 -28.52
N GLY A 191 -24.26 -5.49 -27.91
CA GLY A 191 -23.92 -5.73 -26.51
C GLY A 191 -22.44 -5.47 -26.23
N MET A 192 -21.56 -6.01 -27.09
CA MET A 192 -20.11 -5.80 -27.00
C MET A 192 -19.72 -4.34 -27.23
N SER A 193 -20.32 -3.68 -28.23
CA SER A 193 -20.07 -2.26 -28.48
C SER A 193 -20.42 -1.40 -27.26
N LYS A 194 -21.54 -1.70 -26.60
CA LYS A 194 -21.97 -1.02 -25.37
C LYS A 194 -21.03 -1.32 -24.20
N PHE A 195 -20.59 -2.57 -24.05
CA PHE A 195 -19.63 -2.98 -23.02
C PHE A 195 -18.29 -2.24 -23.15
N TYR A 196 -17.73 -2.15 -24.36
CA TYR A 196 -16.49 -1.42 -24.60
C TYR A 196 -16.63 0.09 -24.34
N GLN A 197 -17.76 0.69 -24.72
CA GLN A 197 -18.04 2.09 -24.40
C GLN A 197 -18.07 2.34 -22.89
N VAL A 198 -18.82 1.54 -22.13
CA VAL A 198 -18.90 1.69 -20.68
C VAL A 198 -17.54 1.49 -20.01
N THR A 199 -16.76 0.52 -20.47
CA THR A 199 -15.42 0.24 -19.94
C THR A 199 -14.47 1.42 -20.18
N LEU A 200 -14.51 1.99 -21.38
CA LEU A 200 -13.70 3.13 -21.77
C LEU A 200 -14.09 4.41 -21.02
N ASP A 201 -15.39 4.71 -20.92
CA ASP A 201 -15.89 5.85 -20.14
C ASP A 201 -15.48 5.74 -18.67
N THR A 202 -15.51 4.52 -18.13
CA THR A 202 -15.08 4.23 -16.77
C THR A 202 -13.58 4.45 -16.59
N LEU A 203 -12.77 3.95 -17.52
CA LEU A 203 -11.32 4.18 -17.53
C LEU A 203 -10.99 5.68 -17.56
N LEU A 204 -11.62 6.42 -18.48
CA LEU A 204 -11.39 7.86 -18.62
C LEU A 204 -11.78 8.65 -17.36
N ARG A 205 -12.87 8.27 -16.68
CA ARG A 205 -13.26 8.86 -15.39
C ARG A 205 -12.20 8.64 -14.31
N HIS A 206 -11.59 7.45 -14.26
CA HIS A 206 -10.62 7.12 -13.23
C HIS A 206 -9.20 7.61 -13.53
N MET A 207 -8.82 7.77 -14.80
CA MET A 207 -7.47 8.20 -15.16
C MET A 207 -7.22 9.70 -14.94
N GLU A 208 -8.22 10.49 -14.50
CA GLU A 208 -8.14 11.95 -14.39
C GLU A 208 -7.29 12.56 -15.52
N PHE A 209 -7.54 12.14 -16.77
CA PHE A 209 -7.03 12.92 -17.87
C PHE A 209 -7.58 14.31 -17.67
N ASN A 210 -6.71 15.31 -17.73
CA ASN A 210 -7.07 16.73 -17.62
C ASN A 210 -8.10 17.03 -18.73
N THR A 211 -9.37 16.74 -18.46
CA THR A 211 -10.49 16.78 -19.43
C THR A 211 -10.99 18.22 -19.51
N SER A 212 -10.06 19.16 -19.45
CA SER A 212 -10.27 20.58 -19.73
C SER A 212 -10.17 20.89 -21.22
N LEU A 213 -9.96 19.87 -22.08
CA LEU A 213 -9.81 20.04 -23.53
C LEU A 213 -10.94 19.45 -24.41
N THR A 214 -11.91 18.71 -23.87
CA THR A 214 -12.95 18.06 -24.71
C THR A 214 -14.39 18.52 -24.47
N SER A 215 -14.64 19.49 -23.58
CA SER A 215 -15.99 19.99 -23.30
C SER A 215 -16.46 21.14 -24.21
N MET A 216 -16.15 21.11 -25.53
CA MET A 216 -16.58 22.18 -26.46
C MET A 216 -17.26 21.72 -27.76
N THR A 217 -17.48 20.41 -27.98
CA THR A 217 -18.25 19.94 -29.13
C THR A 217 -19.13 18.75 -28.76
N ASN A 218 -20.45 18.92 -28.85
CA ASN A 218 -21.49 17.89 -28.66
C ASN A 218 -21.51 16.80 -29.75
N ASP A 219 -20.37 16.48 -30.34
CA ASP A 219 -20.24 15.33 -31.22
C ASP A 219 -19.82 14.12 -30.38
N ALA A 220 -20.51 12.99 -30.59
CA ALA A 220 -20.18 11.73 -29.95
C ALA A 220 -18.81 11.25 -30.47
N VAL A 221 -17.74 11.78 -29.89
CA VAL A 221 -16.37 11.33 -30.12
C VAL A 221 -16.29 9.91 -29.59
N ARG A 222 -16.48 8.93 -30.49
CA ARG A 222 -16.10 7.55 -30.26
C ARG A 222 -14.59 7.58 -30.06
N PRO A 223 -14.05 7.32 -28.85
CA PRO A 223 -12.61 7.31 -28.71
C PRO A 223 -12.15 6.05 -29.42
N VAL A 224 -11.63 6.23 -30.64
CA VAL A 224 -10.90 5.17 -31.33
C VAL A 224 -9.63 5.00 -30.53
N LEU A 225 -9.46 3.82 -29.94
CA LEU A 225 -8.22 3.40 -29.31
C LEU A 225 -7.20 3.19 -30.45
N LEU A 226 -6.71 4.29 -31.02
CA LEU A 226 -5.50 4.28 -31.83
C LEU A 226 -4.43 3.81 -30.86
N ALA A 227 -3.75 2.70 -31.20
CA ALA A 227 -2.58 2.19 -30.50
C ALA A 227 -1.51 3.29 -30.46
N SER A 228 -1.70 4.24 -29.54
CA SER A 228 -0.75 5.27 -29.23
C SER A 228 0.45 4.57 -28.59
N PRO A 229 1.64 5.19 -28.60
CA PRO A 229 2.85 4.59 -28.05
C PRO A 229 2.76 4.16 -26.57
N GLY A 230 1.70 4.52 -25.85
CA GLY A 230 1.46 4.17 -24.44
C GLY A 230 0.50 3.00 -24.19
N LEU A 231 -0.06 2.36 -25.22
CA LEU A 231 -0.99 1.23 -25.07
C LEU A 231 -0.34 -0.06 -25.57
N VAL A 232 -0.18 -1.03 -24.66
CA VAL A 232 0.36 -2.36 -24.97
C VAL A 232 -0.73 -3.41 -24.84
N VAL A 233 -0.83 -4.26 -25.85
CA VAL A 233 -1.70 -5.45 -25.81
C VAL A 233 -0.89 -6.63 -25.28
N VAL A 234 -1.43 -7.30 -24.27
CA VAL A 234 -0.80 -8.44 -23.60
C VAL A 234 -1.78 -9.60 -23.59
N HIS A 235 -1.27 -10.83 -23.70
CA HIS A 235 -2.07 -12.02 -23.53
C HIS A 235 -2.44 -12.21 -22.05
N SER A 236 -3.68 -12.62 -21.80
CA SER A 236 -4.14 -13.07 -20.49
C SER A 236 -5.06 -14.27 -20.67
N ALA A 237 -4.93 -15.29 -19.83
CA ALA A 237 -5.79 -16.47 -19.88
C ALA A 237 -7.25 -16.18 -19.47
N SER A 238 -7.48 -15.17 -18.61
CA SER A 238 -8.80 -14.80 -18.13
C SER A 238 -8.99 -13.28 -18.00
N GLY A 239 -10.25 -12.87 -17.84
CA GLY A 239 -10.67 -11.49 -17.61
C GLY A 239 -10.63 -11.04 -16.15
N TYR A 240 -10.27 -11.92 -15.21
CA TYR A 240 -10.34 -11.67 -13.76
C TYR A 240 -9.00 -11.21 -13.17
N LEU A 241 -9.04 -10.75 -11.91
CA LEU A 241 -7.89 -10.14 -11.22
C LEU A 241 -6.64 -11.04 -11.16
N HIS A 242 -6.82 -12.34 -10.92
CA HIS A 242 -5.69 -13.29 -10.85
C HIS A 242 -4.85 -13.34 -12.13
N SER A 243 -5.42 -12.98 -13.29
CA SER A 243 -4.67 -12.93 -14.57
C SER A 243 -3.72 -11.74 -14.66
N LEU A 244 -3.79 -10.79 -13.71
CA LEU A 244 -2.88 -9.65 -13.63
C LEU A 244 -1.43 -10.10 -13.42
N THR A 245 -1.22 -11.17 -12.64
CA THR A 245 0.11 -11.76 -12.41
C THR A 245 0.74 -12.25 -13.72
N GLU A 246 -0.02 -12.94 -14.57
CA GLU A 246 0.41 -13.39 -15.89
C GLU A 246 0.79 -12.19 -16.79
N VAL A 247 -0.04 -11.14 -16.77
CA VAL A 247 0.20 -9.91 -17.56
C VAL A 247 1.50 -9.23 -17.10
N LEU A 248 1.73 -9.12 -15.79
CA LEU A 248 2.96 -8.54 -15.23
C LEU A 248 4.20 -9.39 -15.53
N GLN A 249 4.05 -10.71 -15.71
CA GLN A 249 5.15 -11.59 -16.07
C GLN A 249 5.57 -11.49 -17.54
N SER A 250 4.73 -10.93 -18.40
CA SER A 250 5.03 -10.78 -19.83
C SER A 250 6.28 -9.94 -20.07
N PRO A 251 7.21 -10.36 -20.97
CA PRO A 251 8.47 -9.66 -21.21
C PRO A 251 8.26 -8.23 -21.73
N THR A 252 7.18 -7.98 -22.48
CA THR A 252 6.84 -6.64 -22.98
C THR A 252 6.50 -5.69 -21.82
N VAL A 253 5.74 -6.18 -20.83
CA VAL A 253 5.34 -5.41 -19.65
C VAL A 253 6.52 -5.25 -18.70
N LYS A 254 7.31 -6.31 -18.46
CA LYS A 254 8.54 -6.25 -17.67
C LYS A 254 9.53 -5.22 -18.22
N ALA A 255 9.66 -5.08 -19.54
CA ALA A 255 10.53 -4.08 -20.14
C ALA A 255 10.04 -2.65 -19.89
N MET A 256 8.73 -2.41 -20.01
CA MET A 256 8.14 -1.08 -19.74
C MET A 256 8.13 -0.73 -18.25
N LEU A 257 7.93 -1.71 -17.38
CA LEU A 257 7.92 -1.53 -15.93
C LEU A 257 9.31 -1.77 -15.31
N SER A 258 10.38 -1.92 -16.09
CA SER A 258 11.70 -2.33 -15.58
C SER A 258 12.30 -1.34 -14.57
N ASP A 259 11.95 -0.06 -14.68
CA ASP A 259 12.40 0.99 -13.77
C ASP A 259 11.59 1.06 -12.46
N THR A 260 10.51 0.29 -12.34
CA THR A 260 9.63 0.30 -11.17
C THR A 260 10.21 -0.48 -10.00
N LYS A 261 9.88 -0.04 -8.77
CA LYS A 261 10.27 -0.74 -7.54
C LYS A 261 9.79 -2.21 -7.57
N HIS A 262 8.55 -2.41 -8.03
CA HIS A 262 7.92 -3.72 -8.15
C HIS A 262 8.67 -4.65 -9.12
N ALA A 263 9.05 -4.19 -10.31
CA ALA A 263 9.75 -5.06 -11.27
C ALA A 263 11.11 -5.54 -10.75
N ARG A 264 11.83 -4.72 -9.97
CA ARG A 264 13.08 -5.14 -9.32
C ARG A 264 12.83 -6.22 -8.27
N GLU A 265 11.77 -6.09 -7.48
CA GLU A 265 11.38 -7.07 -6.47
C GLU A 265 10.98 -8.41 -7.09
N THR A 266 10.13 -8.38 -8.13
CA THR A 266 9.73 -9.59 -8.86
C THR A 266 10.92 -10.29 -9.50
N LYS A 267 11.88 -9.54 -10.05
CA LYS A 267 13.10 -10.11 -10.64
C LYS A 267 13.95 -10.84 -9.59
N LEU A 268 14.11 -10.27 -8.39
CA LEU A 268 14.85 -10.91 -7.31
C LEU A 268 14.19 -12.21 -6.85
N MET A 269 12.86 -12.25 -6.80
CA MET A 269 12.10 -13.47 -6.46
C MET A 269 12.22 -14.53 -7.56
N ASP A 270 12.12 -14.14 -8.84
CA ASP A 270 12.33 -15.05 -9.98
C ASP A 270 13.74 -15.70 -9.92
N GLU A 271 14.78 -14.89 -9.63
CA GLU A 271 16.16 -15.37 -9.47
C GLU A 271 16.30 -16.32 -8.28
N PHE A 272 15.69 -16.00 -7.14
CA PHE A 272 15.67 -16.86 -5.95
C PHE A 272 15.02 -18.22 -6.24
N GLU A 273 13.86 -18.24 -6.87
CA GLU A 273 13.19 -19.49 -7.27
C GLU A 273 14.02 -20.30 -8.26
N GLU A 274 14.67 -19.63 -9.21
CA GLU A 274 15.52 -20.30 -10.18
C GLU A 274 16.72 -20.99 -9.50
N GLN A 275 17.34 -20.34 -8.51
CA GLN A 275 18.43 -20.94 -7.71
C GLN A 275 17.94 -22.15 -6.89
N LEU A 276 16.73 -22.10 -6.34
CA LEU A 276 16.12 -23.25 -5.66
C LEU A 276 15.88 -24.41 -6.63
N ARG A 277 15.33 -24.15 -7.81
CA ARG A 277 15.08 -25.19 -8.84
C ARG A 277 16.37 -25.84 -9.36
N LYS A 278 17.46 -25.08 -9.43
CA LYS A 278 18.79 -25.57 -9.86
C LYS A 278 19.55 -26.30 -8.74
N GLU A 279 19.02 -26.35 -7.53
CA GLU A 279 19.65 -26.97 -6.33
C GLU A 279 21.10 -26.51 -6.11
N THR A 280 21.40 -25.24 -6.40
CA THR A 280 22.77 -24.71 -6.33
C THR A 280 23.27 -24.49 -4.89
N ASN A 281 22.43 -24.77 -3.88
CA ASN A 281 22.64 -24.45 -2.46
C ASN A 281 23.01 -22.98 -2.19
N ARG A 282 22.71 -22.08 -3.14
CA ARG A 282 22.97 -20.63 -3.04
C ARG A 282 21.77 -19.85 -2.50
N ALA A 283 20.57 -20.37 -2.65
CA ALA A 283 19.34 -19.82 -2.08
C ALA A 283 19.00 -20.57 -0.80
N THR A 284 18.72 -19.82 0.26
CA THR A 284 18.29 -20.37 1.54
C THR A 284 17.08 -19.59 2.07
N TYR A 285 16.23 -20.26 2.83
CA TYR A 285 15.07 -19.67 3.47
C TYR A 285 14.88 -20.29 4.85
N GLY A 286 14.27 -19.53 5.75
CA GLY A 286 14.06 -19.95 7.14
C GLY A 286 14.90 -19.11 8.12
N PRO A 287 14.38 -18.81 9.33
CA PRO A 287 15.07 -17.88 10.23
C PRO A 287 16.47 -18.31 10.66
N ARG A 288 16.68 -19.61 10.91
CA ARG A 288 17.97 -20.12 11.40
C ARG A 288 18.99 -20.22 10.28
N GLU A 289 18.51 -20.66 9.12
CA GLU A 289 19.32 -20.87 7.92
C GLU A 289 19.82 -19.53 7.37
N VAL A 290 18.96 -18.50 7.37
CA VAL A 290 19.33 -17.14 6.96
C VAL A 290 20.34 -16.53 7.94
N GLU A 291 20.15 -16.67 9.26
CA GLU A 291 21.14 -16.19 10.25
C GLU A 291 22.50 -16.86 10.07
N SER A 292 22.51 -18.18 9.87
CA SER A 292 23.73 -18.95 9.60
C SER A 292 24.42 -18.48 8.31
N ALA A 293 23.64 -18.19 7.26
CA ALA A 293 24.18 -17.68 5.99
C ALA A 293 24.79 -16.28 6.13
N VAL A 294 24.16 -15.41 6.92
CA VAL A 294 24.71 -14.08 7.25
C VAL A 294 25.98 -14.21 8.09
N ASP A 295 26.01 -15.10 9.08
CA ASP A 295 27.19 -15.35 9.92
C ASP A 295 28.37 -15.91 9.10
N GLN A 296 28.08 -16.65 8.03
CA GLN A 296 29.08 -17.13 7.07
C GLN A 296 29.52 -16.07 6.04
N GLY A 297 28.91 -14.88 6.06
CA GLY A 297 29.23 -13.78 5.13
C GLY A 297 28.71 -13.99 3.69
N ALA A 298 27.74 -14.89 3.50
CA ALA A 298 27.17 -15.17 2.18
C ALA A 298 26.34 -13.98 1.63
N VAL A 299 25.76 -13.18 2.54
CA VAL A 299 24.95 -12.00 2.26
C VAL A 299 25.77 -10.77 2.65
N GLY A 300 26.39 -10.11 1.68
CA GLY A 300 27.43 -9.10 1.92
C GLY A 300 28.65 -9.27 1.05
N ARG A 301 29.79 -9.59 1.67
CA ARG A 301 31.07 -9.85 0.97
C ARG A 301 30.95 -10.89 -0.14
N GLY A 302 30.05 -11.87 0.02
CA GLY A 302 29.73 -12.88 -0.97
C GLY A 302 28.87 -12.40 -2.15
N GLY A 303 28.38 -11.15 -2.13
CA GLY A 303 27.52 -10.56 -3.16
C GLY A 303 26.05 -11.01 -3.12
N GLY A 304 25.61 -11.67 -2.04
CA GLY A 304 24.22 -12.09 -1.86
C GLY A 304 23.30 -10.94 -1.42
N VAL A 305 22.00 -11.12 -1.67
CA VAL A 305 20.92 -10.17 -1.31
C VAL A 305 20.07 -10.75 -0.19
N LEU A 306 19.80 -9.97 0.87
CA LEU A 306 18.83 -10.35 1.89
C LEU A 306 17.44 -9.89 1.47
N ILE A 307 16.53 -10.84 1.27
CA ILE A 307 15.13 -10.55 1.00
C ILE A 307 14.34 -10.76 2.29
N ILE A 308 13.59 -9.75 2.74
CA ILE A 308 12.82 -9.83 3.98
C ILE A 308 11.43 -9.20 3.80
N SER A 309 10.40 -9.87 4.33
CA SER A 309 9.03 -9.33 4.27
C SER A 309 8.82 -8.25 5.32
N ASN A 310 8.17 -7.14 4.93
CA ASN A 310 7.82 -6.05 5.85
C ASN A 310 6.97 -6.51 7.04
N ARG A 311 6.21 -7.61 6.88
CA ARG A 311 5.38 -8.19 7.97
C ARG A 311 6.20 -8.55 9.21
N LEU A 312 7.46 -8.95 9.05
CA LEU A 312 8.32 -9.37 10.18
C LEU A 312 8.68 -8.20 11.10
N PHE A 313 8.79 -6.99 10.55
CA PHE A 313 9.01 -5.76 11.34
C PHE A 313 7.74 -5.28 12.05
N ARG A 314 6.59 -5.88 11.74
CA ARG A 314 5.28 -5.54 12.31
C ARG A 314 4.73 -6.62 13.23
N SER A 315 5.55 -7.62 13.58
CA SER A 315 5.19 -8.62 14.58
C SER A 315 4.82 -7.94 15.90
N GLN A 316 3.82 -8.46 16.61
CA GLN A 316 3.45 -7.96 17.94
C GLN A 316 4.57 -8.19 18.96
N ASP A 317 5.43 -9.19 18.71
CA ASP A 317 6.57 -9.48 19.56
C ASP A 317 7.71 -8.46 19.31
N VAL A 318 8.00 -7.67 20.34
CA VAL A 318 9.10 -6.68 20.32
C VAL A 318 10.45 -7.36 20.12
N THR A 319 10.63 -8.57 20.67
CA THR A 319 11.92 -9.28 20.61
C THR A 319 12.19 -9.79 19.20
N GLU A 320 11.17 -10.31 18.53
CA GLU A 320 11.25 -10.73 17.14
C GLU A 320 11.57 -9.54 16.21
N ARG A 321 10.90 -8.40 16.40
CA ARG A 321 11.19 -7.19 15.62
C ARG A 321 12.64 -6.74 15.77
N LYS A 322 13.12 -6.64 17.02
CA LYS A 322 14.51 -6.24 17.31
C LYS A 322 15.52 -7.21 16.70
N ARG A 323 15.23 -8.52 16.71
CA ARG A 323 16.07 -9.54 16.07
C ARG A 323 16.22 -9.28 14.57
N TRP A 324 15.12 -9.08 13.85
CA TRP A 324 15.16 -8.83 12.40
C TRP A 324 15.79 -7.49 12.03
N VAL A 325 15.52 -6.43 12.80
CA VAL A 325 16.16 -5.12 12.61
C VAL A 325 17.67 -5.24 12.80
N SER A 326 18.12 -5.94 13.85
CA SER A 326 19.55 -6.15 14.09
C SER A 326 20.23 -6.95 12.96
N LEU A 327 19.52 -7.89 12.35
CA LEU A 327 20.02 -8.66 11.21
C LEU A 327 20.17 -7.78 9.98
N VAL A 328 19.18 -6.94 9.68
CA VAL A 328 19.21 -5.99 8.57
C VAL A 328 20.34 -4.98 8.72
N ASP A 329 20.46 -4.37 9.90
CA ASP A 329 21.53 -3.41 10.21
C ASP A 329 22.91 -4.06 10.06
N ARG A 330 23.06 -5.30 10.54
CA ARG A 330 24.31 -6.07 10.39
C ARG A 330 24.65 -6.31 8.92
N VAL A 331 23.70 -6.75 8.11
CA VAL A 331 23.94 -7.01 6.68
C VAL A 331 24.32 -5.73 5.94
N ARG A 332 23.60 -4.63 6.19
CA ARG A 332 23.81 -3.36 5.47
C ARG A 332 25.08 -2.64 5.93
N ASP A 333 25.28 -2.51 7.24
CA ASP A 333 26.29 -1.61 7.81
C ASP A 333 27.62 -2.32 8.12
N VAL A 334 27.60 -3.64 8.39
CA VAL A 334 28.81 -4.42 8.73
C VAL A 334 29.31 -5.23 7.55
N GLU A 335 28.42 -6.01 6.92
CA GLU A 335 28.80 -6.92 5.83
C GLU A 335 28.79 -6.25 4.45
N GLY A 336 28.15 -5.08 4.33
CA GLY A 336 28.04 -4.32 3.08
C GLY A 336 27.15 -4.98 2.03
N GLY A 337 26.16 -5.78 2.47
CA GLY A 337 25.22 -6.49 1.61
C GLY A 337 24.01 -5.65 1.23
N GLU A 338 23.38 -6.03 0.11
CA GLU A 338 22.11 -5.44 -0.30
C GLU A 338 20.96 -6.08 0.50
N VAL A 339 20.15 -5.25 1.14
CA VAL A 339 18.92 -5.67 1.83
C VAL A 339 17.74 -5.14 1.05
N ARG A 340 16.75 -6.01 0.82
CA ARG A 340 15.52 -5.65 0.14
C ARG A 340 14.30 -6.05 0.97
N VAL A 341 13.59 -5.04 1.45
CA VAL A 341 12.31 -5.22 2.15
C VAL A 341 11.19 -5.31 1.12
N LEU A 342 10.45 -6.42 1.12
CA LEU A 342 9.29 -6.67 0.26
C LEU A 342 7.98 -6.31 0.96
N SER A 343 7.06 -5.69 0.23
CA SER A 343 5.70 -5.46 0.71
C SER A 343 4.89 -6.75 0.71
N SER A 344 4.29 -7.11 1.84
CA SER A 344 3.55 -8.36 2.02
C SER A 344 2.18 -8.43 1.31
N GLU A 345 1.70 -7.34 0.72
CA GLU A 345 0.38 -7.28 0.09
C GLU A 345 0.38 -7.48 -1.43
N HIS A 346 1.55 -7.44 -2.08
CA HIS A 346 1.64 -7.75 -3.51
C HIS A 346 1.17 -9.19 -3.85
N GLU A 347 1.21 -10.11 -2.89
CA GLU A 347 0.76 -11.50 -3.05
C GLU A 347 -0.64 -11.78 -2.49
N LYS A 348 -1.15 -10.93 -1.58
CA LYS A 348 -2.38 -11.23 -0.81
C LYS A 348 -3.68 -10.88 -1.52
N ASP A 349 -3.67 -9.88 -2.39
CA ASP A 349 -4.87 -9.52 -3.17
C ASP A 349 -5.37 -10.71 -4.03
N ASP A 350 -4.50 -11.66 -4.36
CA ASP A 350 -4.85 -12.87 -5.10
C ASP A 350 -5.57 -13.92 -4.24
N MET A 351 -5.27 -14.07 -2.94
CA MET A 351 -5.87 -15.11 -2.08
C MET A 351 -7.16 -14.69 -1.39
N ASP A 352 -7.28 -13.43 -0.94
CA ASP A 352 -8.46 -13.02 -0.17
C ASP A 352 -9.73 -12.89 -1.03
N SER A 353 -9.58 -12.78 -2.35
CA SER A 353 -10.71 -12.80 -3.31
C SER A 353 -11.41 -14.16 -3.44
N ASP A 354 -10.78 -15.25 -2.96
CA ASP A 354 -11.29 -16.63 -3.04
C ASP A 354 -12.06 -17.05 -1.76
N SER A 355 -12.01 -16.22 -0.70
CA SER A 355 -12.66 -16.50 0.60
C SER A 355 -14.06 -15.89 0.75
N GLY A 356 -14.55 -15.21 -0.30
CA GLY A 356 -15.82 -14.48 -0.33
C GLY A 356 -16.88 -15.08 -1.26
N GLN A 357 -16.97 -16.41 -1.37
CA GLN A 357 -18.10 -17.12 -1.98
C GLN A 357 -18.73 -18.13 -1.03
#